data_AF-A0A8S8Y1Z7-F1
#
_entry.id   AF-A0A8S8Y1Z7-F1
#
_cell.length_a   1.000
_cell.length_b   1.000
_cell.length_c   1.000
_cell.angle_alpha   90.00
_cell.angle_beta   90.00
_cell.angle_gamma   90.00
#
_symmetry.space_group_name_H-M   'P 1'
#
loop_
_entity.id
_entity.type
_entity.pdbx_description
1 polymer ?
#
loop_
_entity_poly.entity_id
_entity_poly.type
_entity_poly.pdbx_seq_one_letter_code
_entity_poly.pdbx_strand_id
1 'polypeptide(L)'
;MVLDYVEWLNNFTVSNDVNVAVAHATIDSDTWSITPTVSSMSYQINWTGPTTMNEHLFLAYLAENGTAVNLSDNDNMTGLHFDDFIPQLPSLIIASYSVSSAASSNNVQAQGLDLVVGDAYQYQYRVTDASNANLATSSLTSFTATAQNMSLPTFSYTTPNASGTYCVNIDLYSNASVQLIGDRACFTLTQDDDSDGVANEVDTCPNTAAGATVDQNGCALSQKDTDGDGYNDDVDAFPSDATQWSDMDGDGYGDNASGNMAGAFPTDSTQWSDMDGDGYGDNANGAYPDAFPTDPTQWSDVDGDGYGDNASGNNPDAWPSDGTQWRDSDGDGFGDNASGTNGDAFPNDASQWSDDDGDGYGDNPNGTTPDAFPADGTQWEDSDGDGYGDNPLGDDADAFPDDATQWSDADGDGYGTTKPVNHRTPSPTIPRNGPTATVTAMATTLPV
;
A
#
# COMPACT_ATOMS: atom_id res chain seq x y z
N MET A 1 -29.98 64.58 42.92
CA MET A 1 -28.66 64.31 43.52
C MET A 1 -28.20 62.96 43.01
N VAL A 2 -26.90 62.81 42.77
CA VAL A 2 -26.25 61.53 42.46
C VAL A 2 -25.26 61.25 43.56
N LEU A 3 -25.36 60.06 44.16
CA LEU A 3 -24.58 59.66 45.33
C LEU A 3 -23.76 58.40 45.02
N ASP A 4 -22.54 58.28 45.56
CA ASP A 4 -21.84 56.98 45.64
C ASP A 4 -22.47 56.16 46.77
N TYR A 5 -23.08 55.02 46.47
CA TYR A 5 -23.83 54.24 47.45
C TYR A 5 -22.92 53.64 48.53
N VAL A 6 -21.70 53.27 48.17
CA VAL A 6 -20.73 52.69 49.11
C VAL A 6 -20.26 53.75 50.09
N GLU A 7 -19.94 54.97 49.61
CA GLU A 7 -19.65 56.08 50.51
C GLU A 7 -20.85 56.46 51.38
N TRP A 8 -22.05 56.47 50.82
CA TRP A 8 -23.27 56.76 51.56
C TRP A 8 -23.46 55.75 52.70
N LEU A 9 -23.38 54.45 52.40
CA LEU A 9 -23.58 53.38 53.38
C LEU A 9 -22.53 53.42 54.49
N ASN A 10 -21.26 53.67 54.14
CA ASN A 10 -20.18 53.80 55.11
C ASN A 10 -20.43 54.97 56.07
N ASN A 11 -20.78 56.15 55.54
CA ASN A 11 -21.04 57.32 56.36
C ASN A 11 -22.34 57.20 57.16
N PHE A 12 -23.38 56.57 56.61
CA PHE A 12 -24.63 56.31 57.32
C PHE A 12 -24.40 55.35 58.50
N THR A 13 -23.62 54.28 58.29
CA THR A 13 -23.34 53.29 59.34
C THR A 13 -22.59 53.91 60.53
N VAL A 14 -21.74 54.90 60.28
CA VAL A 14 -20.96 55.59 61.34
C VAL A 14 -21.78 56.70 62.02
N SER A 15 -22.50 57.50 61.23
CA SER A 15 -23.21 58.69 61.75
C SER A 15 -24.62 58.39 62.25
N ASN A 16 -25.25 57.34 61.72
CA ASN A 16 -26.69 57.06 61.85
C ASN A 16 -27.57 58.28 61.46
N ASP A 17 -27.11 59.11 60.52
CA ASP A 17 -27.80 60.30 60.02
C ASP A 17 -27.76 60.32 58.48
N VAL A 18 -28.94 60.32 57.86
CA VAL A 18 -29.07 60.30 56.39
C VAL A 18 -28.54 61.58 55.77
N ASN A 19 -28.71 62.74 56.40
CA ASN A 19 -28.24 64.02 55.83
C ASN A 19 -26.71 64.07 55.82
N VAL A 20 -26.07 63.57 56.89
CA VAL A 20 -24.60 63.47 56.96
C VAL A 20 -24.10 62.52 55.87
N ALA A 21 -24.72 61.35 55.74
CA ALA A 21 -24.35 60.37 54.73
C ALA A 21 -24.52 60.90 53.29
N VAL A 22 -25.64 61.56 53.00
CA VAL A 22 -25.91 62.19 51.70
C VAL A 22 -24.89 63.28 51.41
N ALA A 23 -24.59 64.15 52.37
CA ALA A 23 -23.62 65.24 52.19
C ALA A 23 -22.22 64.72 51.86
N HIS A 24 -21.81 63.60 52.45
CA HIS A 24 -20.51 62.98 52.15
C HIS A 24 -20.48 62.24 50.82
N ALA A 25 -21.57 61.57 50.46
CA ALA A 25 -21.62 60.73 49.26
C ALA A 25 -22.03 61.47 47.98
N THR A 26 -22.43 62.74 48.08
CA THR A 26 -22.92 63.51 46.93
C THR A 26 -21.80 63.77 45.93
N ILE A 27 -21.95 63.18 44.75
CA ILE A 27 -21.09 63.44 43.58
C ILE A 27 -21.56 64.71 42.89
N ASP A 28 -22.87 64.82 42.68
CA ASP A 28 -23.48 65.99 42.04
C ASP A 28 -24.89 66.24 42.57
N SER A 29 -25.28 67.50 42.64
CA SER A 29 -26.60 67.93 43.08
C SER A 29 -26.96 69.25 42.44
N ASP A 30 -28.21 69.37 41.99
CA ASP A 30 -28.80 70.60 41.53
C ASP A 30 -30.20 70.78 42.13
N THR A 31 -30.70 72.01 42.17
CA THR A 31 -32.01 72.37 42.73
C THR A 31 -32.73 73.32 41.79
N TRP A 32 -33.96 72.96 41.40
CA TRP A 32 -34.79 73.79 40.54
C TRP A 32 -36.07 74.23 41.25
N SER A 33 -36.38 75.53 41.18
CA SER A 33 -37.68 76.05 41.59
C SER A 33 -38.69 75.91 40.45
N ILE A 34 -39.83 75.28 40.74
CA ILE A 34 -40.89 75.04 39.75
C ILE A 34 -42.18 75.73 40.18
N THR A 35 -42.85 76.41 39.24
CA THR A 35 -44.22 76.92 39.41
C THR A 35 -45.13 76.12 38.48
N PRO A 36 -45.80 75.07 38.97
CA PRO A 36 -46.55 74.16 38.11
C PRO A 36 -47.74 74.87 37.46
N THR A 37 -47.80 74.87 36.14
CA THR A 37 -48.93 75.40 35.34
C THR A 37 -49.78 74.30 34.71
N VAL A 38 -49.34 73.04 34.84
CA VAL A 38 -49.96 71.81 34.33
C VAL A 38 -49.81 70.68 35.35
N SER A 39 -50.59 69.61 35.22
CA SER A 39 -50.61 68.46 36.16
C SER A 39 -49.44 67.49 36.02
N SER A 40 -48.62 67.62 34.97
CA SER A 40 -47.44 66.79 34.72
C SER A 40 -46.37 67.58 34.00
N MET A 41 -45.13 67.45 34.45
CA MET A 41 -43.93 68.09 33.86
C MET A 41 -42.79 67.08 33.85
N SER A 42 -41.92 67.20 32.84
CA SER A 42 -40.72 66.37 32.72
C SER A 42 -39.49 67.26 32.64
N TYR A 43 -38.43 66.85 33.32
CA TYR A 43 -37.14 67.55 33.34
C TYR A 43 -36.06 66.60 32.84
N GLN A 44 -35.16 67.13 32.03
CA GLN A 44 -33.91 66.47 31.71
C GLN A 44 -32.85 67.01 32.66
N ILE A 45 -32.12 66.11 33.30
CA ILE A 45 -31.09 66.43 34.26
C ILE A 45 -29.77 65.95 33.69
N ASN A 46 -28.77 66.81 33.73
CA ASN A 46 -27.38 66.45 33.46
C ASN A 46 -26.64 66.47 34.78
N TRP A 47 -25.78 65.48 35.02
CA TRP A 47 -24.90 65.42 36.17
C TRP A 47 -23.50 65.02 35.73
N THR A 48 -22.53 65.29 36.58
CA THR A 48 -21.15 64.84 36.41
C THR A 48 -21.09 63.32 36.53
N GLY A 49 -20.57 62.64 35.49
CA GLY A 49 -20.50 61.18 35.45
C GLY A 49 -19.69 60.61 36.63
N PRO A 50 -20.16 59.55 37.30
CA PRO A 50 -19.41 58.96 38.39
C PRO A 50 -18.12 58.30 37.90
N THR A 51 -17.10 58.27 38.76
CA THR A 51 -15.75 57.78 38.41
C THR A 51 -15.43 56.40 39.00
N THR A 52 -16.33 55.82 39.79
CA THR A 52 -16.17 54.50 40.41
C THR A 52 -17.11 53.47 39.77
N MET A 53 -16.74 52.18 39.80
CA MET A 53 -17.62 51.08 39.36
C MET A 53 -18.60 50.61 40.43
N ASN A 54 -18.70 51.35 41.54
CA ASN A 54 -19.61 50.98 42.61
C ASN A 54 -21.06 51.33 42.20
N GLU A 55 -22.01 50.79 42.95
CA GLU A 55 -23.41 51.19 42.85
C GLU A 55 -23.55 52.68 43.22
N HIS A 56 -24.37 53.39 42.45
CA HIS A 56 -24.69 54.79 42.67
C HIS A 56 -26.20 54.95 42.84
N LEU A 57 -26.59 55.98 43.58
CA LEU A 57 -27.99 56.28 43.83
C LEU A 57 -28.35 57.62 43.19
N PHE A 58 -29.33 57.62 42.30
CA PHE A 58 -30.04 58.82 41.91
C PHE A 58 -31.12 59.10 42.96
N LEU A 59 -31.10 60.28 43.57
CA LEU A 59 -32.06 60.73 44.58
C LEU A 59 -32.70 62.05 44.15
N ALA A 60 -34.03 62.08 44.08
CA ALA A 60 -34.81 63.28 43.78
C ALA A 60 -35.90 63.47 44.83
N TYR A 61 -36.04 64.70 45.34
CA TYR A 61 -37.13 65.06 46.24
C TYR A 61 -37.82 66.35 45.79
N LEU A 62 -39.07 66.50 46.22
CA LEU A 62 -39.91 67.68 46.00
C LEU A 62 -40.26 68.29 47.35
N ALA A 63 -40.09 69.60 47.48
CA ALA A 63 -40.41 70.36 48.70
C ALA A 63 -40.97 71.74 48.35
N GLU A 64 -41.59 72.41 49.33
CA GLU A 64 -42.06 73.78 49.16
C GLU A 64 -40.87 74.76 49.07
N ASN A 65 -40.97 75.77 48.22
CA ASN A 65 -39.83 76.67 47.97
C ASN A 65 -39.47 77.45 49.24
N GLY A 66 -38.20 77.36 49.66
CA GLY A 66 -37.69 78.04 50.86
C GLY A 66 -37.81 77.24 52.16
N THR A 67 -38.30 75.99 52.14
CA THR A 67 -38.31 75.12 53.32
C THR A 67 -37.04 74.27 53.40
N ALA A 68 -36.47 74.11 54.59
CA ALA A 68 -35.35 73.20 54.82
C ALA A 68 -35.85 71.75 54.88
N VAL A 69 -35.36 70.90 53.97
CA VAL A 69 -35.70 69.47 53.91
C VAL A 69 -34.80 68.67 54.84
N ASN A 70 -35.37 67.73 55.58
CA ASN A 70 -34.63 66.77 56.38
C ASN A 70 -34.89 65.36 55.83
N LEU A 71 -33.84 64.72 55.30
CA LEU A 71 -33.93 63.39 54.68
C LEU A 71 -33.99 62.25 55.72
N SER A 72 -33.64 62.51 56.99
CA SER A 72 -33.61 61.50 58.05
C SER A 72 -35.00 61.18 58.63
N ASP A 73 -35.91 62.15 58.62
CA ASP A 73 -37.27 62.01 59.16
C ASP A 73 -38.38 62.39 58.14
N ASN A 74 -37.98 62.69 56.89
CA ASN A 74 -38.84 63.16 55.81
C ASN A 74 -39.55 64.50 56.09
N ASP A 75 -39.01 65.34 56.98
CA ASP A 75 -39.61 66.64 57.27
C ASP A 75 -39.51 67.61 56.08
N ASN A 76 -40.57 68.39 55.88
CA ASN A 76 -40.75 69.38 54.82
C ASN A 76 -40.60 68.83 53.38
N MET A 77 -40.92 67.55 53.17
CA MET A 77 -40.83 66.89 51.88
C MET A 77 -42.20 66.44 51.37
N THR A 78 -42.55 66.82 50.15
CA THR A 78 -43.82 66.51 49.47
C THR A 78 -43.73 65.21 48.65
N GLY A 79 -42.52 64.85 48.19
CA GLY A 79 -42.29 63.62 47.45
C GLY A 79 -40.81 63.25 47.40
N LEU A 80 -40.54 61.95 47.25
CA LEU A 80 -39.20 61.36 47.18
C LEU A 80 -39.21 60.27 46.11
N HIS A 81 -38.13 60.20 45.34
CA HIS A 81 -37.85 59.12 44.43
C HIS A 81 -36.36 58.81 44.45
N PHE A 82 -36.02 57.53 44.34
CA PHE A 82 -34.66 57.10 44.19
C PHE A 82 -34.59 55.90 43.25
N ASP A 83 -33.44 55.75 42.59
CA ASP A 83 -33.14 54.66 41.67
C ASP A 83 -31.64 54.36 41.71
N ASP A 84 -31.27 53.08 41.74
CA ASP A 84 -29.89 52.63 41.74
C ASP A 84 -29.38 52.40 40.31
N PHE A 85 -28.09 52.68 40.09
CA PHE A 85 -27.43 52.38 38.83
C PHE A 85 -25.94 52.10 39.02
N ILE A 86 -25.37 51.28 38.16
CA ILE A 86 -23.92 51.09 38.06
C ILE A 86 -23.47 51.82 36.79
N PRO A 87 -22.58 52.82 36.88
CA PRO A 87 -22.11 53.54 35.71
C PRO A 87 -21.28 52.61 34.82
N GLN A 88 -21.48 52.71 33.50
CA GLN A 88 -20.56 52.10 32.55
C GLN A 88 -19.36 53.02 32.39
N LEU A 89 -18.19 52.56 32.82
CA LEU A 89 -16.96 53.32 32.64
C LEU A 89 -16.45 53.21 31.20
N PRO A 90 -15.74 54.24 30.71
CA PRO A 90 -15.01 54.17 29.46
C PRO A 90 -14.15 52.90 29.38
N SER A 91 -14.28 52.17 28.28
CA SER A 91 -13.60 50.91 28.04
C SER A 91 -13.16 50.76 26.59
N LEU A 92 -12.19 49.88 26.39
CA LEU A 92 -11.77 49.42 25.07
C LEU A 92 -12.05 47.92 24.94
N ILE A 93 -12.46 47.51 23.74
CA ILE A 93 -12.63 46.11 23.38
C ILE A 93 -11.80 45.77 22.15
N ILE A 94 -11.38 44.50 22.05
CA ILE A 94 -10.71 44.00 20.86
C ILE A 94 -11.77 43.71 19.79
N ALA A 95 -11.79 44.53 18.74
CA ALA A 95 -12.74 44.41 17.65
C ALA A 95 -12.37 43.27 16.69
N SER A 96 -11.07 43.12 16.39
CA SER A 96 -10.55 42.05 15.54
C SER A 96 -9.06 41.82 15.77
N TYR A 97 -8.59 40.63 15.42
CA TYR A 97 -7.17 40.27 15.40
C TYR A 97 -6.89 39.20 14.33
N SER A 98 -5.66 39.15 13.82
CA SER A 98 -5.20 38.13 12.87
C SER A 98 -4.33 37.07 13.54
N VAL A 99 -4.35 35.83 13.02
CA VAL A 99 -3.70 34.66 13.64
C VAL A 99 -2.96 33.75 12.65
N SER A 100 -2.31 34.31 11.63
CA SER A 100 -1.60 33.50 10.63
C SER A 100 -0.19 33.15 11.10
N SER A 101 0.13 31.86 11.21
CA SER A 101 1.49 31.34 11.43
C SER A 101 2.41 31.59 10.23
N ALA A 102 1.85 31.56 9.01
CA ALA A 102 2.60 31.78 7.77
C ALA A 102 2.91 33.27 7.48
N ALA A 103 2.20 34.21 8.11
CA ALA A 103 2.44 35.64 7.92
C ALA A 103 3.64 36.11 8.74
N SER A 104 4.44 37.04 8.20
CA SER A 104 5.56 37.65 8.95
C SER A 104 5.12 38.57 10.10
N SER A 105 3.89 39.07 10.04
CA SER A 105 3.28 39.87 11.10
C SER A 105 1.79 39.63 11.20
N ASN A 106 1.26 39.77 12.41
CA ASN A 106 -0.16 39.76 12.71
C ASN A 106 -0.57 41.13 13.27
N ASN A 107 -1.87 41.38 13.34
CA ASN A 107 -2.39 42.64 13.81
C ASN A 107 -3.59 42.49 14.75
N VAL A 108 -3.87 43.56 15.48
CA VAL A 108 -5.04 43.74 16.34
C VAL A 108 -5.63 45.13 16.13
N GLN A 109 -6.95 45.21 16.18
CA GLN A 109 -7.68 46.46 16.20
C GLN A 109 -8.63 46.47 17.40
N ALA A 110 -8.54 47.53 18.19
CA ALA A 110 -9.50 47.81 19.25
C ALA A 110 -10.46 48.94 18.87
N GLN A 111 -11.56 49.03 19.61
CA GLN A 111 -12.53 50.11 19.52
C GLN A 111 -12.99 50.54 20.92
N GLY A 112 -13.40 51.78 21.04
CA GLY A 112 -14.16 52.26 22.19
C GLY A 112 -15.50 51.56 22.33
N LEU A 113 -16.03 51.53 23.54
CA LEU A 113 -17.42 51.17 23.80
C LEU A 113 -18.16 52.36 24.43
N ASP A 114 -17.75 52.76 25.64
CA ASP A 114 -18.41 53.83 26.41
C ASP A 114 -17.50 55.06 26.61
N LEU A 115 -16.71 55.42 25.59
CA LEU A 115 -15.82 56.58 25.68
C LEU A 115 -16.59 57.91 25.74
N VAL A 116 -16.20 58.82 26.64
CA VAL A 116 -16.82 60.14 26.74
C VAL A 116 -16.25 61.07 25.67
N VAL A 117 -17.09 61.52 24.74
CA VAL A 117 -16.65 62.39 23.64
C VAL A 117 -16.11 63.72 24.16
N GLY A 118 -14.90 64.07 23.74
CA GLY A 118 -14.16 65.25 24.19
C GLY A 118 -13.11 64.98 25.27
N ASP A 119 -13.19 63.85 25.97
CA ASP A 119 -12.22 63.47 26.98
C ASP A 119 -10.93 62.91 26.37
N ALA A 120 -9.82 63.12 27.08
CA ALA A 120 -8.52 62.58 26.73
C ALA A 120 -8.25 61.27 27.48
N TYR A 121 -7.79 60.27 26.74
CA TYR A 121 -7.44 58.95 27.24
C TYR A 121 -6.07 58.53 26.72
N GLN A 122 -5.53 57.44 27.25
CA GLN A 122 -4.35 56.78 26.71
C GLN A 122 -4.62 55.29 26.55
N TYR A 123 -3.98 54.63 25.60
CA TYR A 123 -4.09 53.18 25.43
C TYR A 123 -2.75 52.53 25.14
N GLN A 124 -2.65 51.23 25.45
CA GLN A 124 -1.49 50.41 25.13
C GLN A 124 -1.92 48.99 24.77
N TYR A 125 -1.40 48.48 23.65
CA TYR A 125 -1.51 47.07 23.29
C TYR A 125 -0.33 46.29 23.88
N ARG A 126 -0.61 45.06 24.32
CA ARG A 126 0.40 44.07 24.74
C ARG A 126 0.04 42.72 24.14
N VAL A 127 1.03 42.03 23.60
CA VAL A 127 0.91 40.62 23.18
C VAL A 127 1.74 39.80 24.15
N THR A 128 1.14 38.75 24.69
CA THR A 128 1.73 37.90 25.72
C THR A 128 1.65 36.43 25.35
N ASP A 129 2.57 35.63 25.87
CA ASP A 129 2.45 34.16 25.83
C ASP A 129 1.56 33.62 26.97
N ALA A 130 1.40 32.31 27.04
CA ALA A 130 0.63 31.63 28.10
C ALA A 130 1.16 31.86 29.52
N SER A 131 2.45 32.21 29.66
CA SER A 131 3.09 32.55 30.94
C SER A 131 2.97 34.04 31.27
N ASN A 132 2.25 34.81 30.45
CA ASN A 132 2.13 36.26 30.50
C ASN A 132 3.45 37.03 30.26
N ALA A 133 4.44 36.40 29.62
CA ALA A 133 5.64 37.11 29.17
C ALA A 133 5.28 38.01 27.97
N ASN A 134 5.76 39.26 27.99
CA ASN A 134 5.49 40.21 26.90
C ASN A 134 6.33 39.86 25.66
N LEU A 135 5.66 39.65 24.53
CA LEU A 135 6.26 39.43 23.21
C LEU A 135 6.34 40.74 22.41
N ALA A 136 5.28 41.54 22.48
CA ALA A 136 5.20 42.83 21.83
C ALA A 136 4.42 43.81 22.71
N THR A 137 4.78 45.09 22.66
CA THR A 137 4.08 46.14 23.42
C THR A 137 4.12 47.41 22.59
N SER A 138 2.97 48.06 22.43
CA SER A 138 2.90 49.36 21.75
C SER A 138 3.39 50.48 22.67
N SER A 139 3.73 51.63 22.09
CA SER A 139 3.86 52.86 22.87
C SER A 139 2.53 53.21 23.54
N LEU A 140 2.60 53.74 24.76
CA LEU A 140 1.43 54.34 25.42
C LEU A 140 1.02 55.59 24.64
N THR A 141 -0.17 55.54 24.01
CA THR A 141 -0.59 56.55 23.03
C THR A 141 -1.79 57.32 23.56
N SER A 142 -1.68 58.65 23.62
CA SER A 142 -2.79 59.53 24.01
C SER A 142 -3.73 59.80 22.82
N PHE A 143 -5.03 59.88 23.09
CA PHE A 143 -6.04 60.28 22.11
C PHE A 143 -7.19 61.05 22.78
N THR A 144 -7.94 61.82 21.99
CA THR A 144 -9.19 62.44 22.42
C THR A 144 -10.35 61.68 21.79
N ALA A 145 -11.32 61.27 22.61
CA ALA A 145 -12.47 60.54 22.12
C ALA A 145 -13.35 61.42 21.23
N THR A 146 -13.57 61.00 19.98
CA THR A 146 -14.44 61.71 19.01
C THR A 146 -15.80 61.06 18.86
N ALA A 147 -15.92 59.79 19.26
CA ALA A 147 -17.15 59.02 19.35
C ALA A 147 -16.99 57.95 20.45
N GLN A 148 -18.09 57.51 21.04
CA GLN A 148 -18.13 56.43 22.02
C GLN A 148 -17.46 55.15 21.48
N ASN A 149 -17.79 54.78 20.24
CA ASN A 149 -17.34 53.55 19.57
C ASN A 149 -16.23 53.79 18.54
N MET A 150 -15.36 54.78 18.75
CA MET A 150 -14.32 55.07 17.76
C MET A 150 -13.30 53.91 17.67
N SER A 151 -12.90 53.58 16.45
CA SER A 151 -11.82 52.61 16.23
C SER A 151 -10.47 53.23 16.57
N LEU A 152 -9.62 52.44 17.23
CA LEU A 152 -8.23 52.79 17.45
C LEU A 152 -7.37 52.38 16.24
N PRO A 153 -6.20 53.00 16.05
CA PRO A 153 -5.22 52.53 15.09
C PRO A 153 -4.88 51.05 15.31
N THR A 154 -4.72 50.34 14.20
CA THR A 154 -4.29 48.95 14.18
C THR A 154 -2.87 48.83 14.72
N PHE A 155 -2.64 47.87 15.60
CA PHE A 155 -1.32 47.52 16.10
C PHE A 155 -0.84 46.23 15.42
N SER A 156 0.32 46.30 14.78
CA SER A 156 0.96 45.13 14.16
C SER A 156 2.14 44.65 15.00
N TYR A 157 2.29 43.33 15.10
CA TYR A 157 3.36 42.66 15.83
C TYR A 157 3.94 41.51 15.01
N THR A 158 5.20 41.18 15.23
CA THR A 158 5.85 40.04 14.57
C THR A 158 5.20 38.74 15.02
N THR A 159 4.93 37.84 14.06
CA THR A 159 4.37 36.52 14.36
C THR A 159 5.32 35.74 15.25
N PRO A 160 4.84 35.16 16.38
CA PRO A 160 5.66 34.26 17.19
C PRO A 160 6.16 33.07 16.37
N ASN A 161 7.39 32.62 16.64
CA ASN A 161 8.05 31.55 15.90
C ASN A 161 7.88 30.15 16.55
N ALA A 162 7.05 30.04 17.59
CA ALA A 162 6.80 28.80 18.30
C ALA A 162 5.30 28.52 18.37
N SER A 163 4.90 27.26 18.33
CA SER A 163 3.51 26.92 18.62
C SER A 163 3.17 27.25 20.08
N GLY A 164 1.94 27.68 20.32
CA GLY A 164 1.50 28.01 21.67
C GLY A 164 0.23 28.83 21.73
N THR A 165 -0.19 29.13 22.95
CA THR A 165 -1.27 30.08 23.21
C THR A 165 -0.71 31.47 23.43
N TYR A 166 -1.26 32.43 22.69
CA TYR A 166 -0.89 33.83 22.73
C TYR A 166 -2.12 34.67 23.05
N CYS A 167 -1.94 35.75 23.81
CA CYS A 167 -3.02 36.64 24.20
C CYS A 167 -2.68 38.09 23.85
N VAL A 168 -3.63 38.77 23.21
CA VAL A 168 -3.59 40.22 23.03
C VAL A 168 -4.37 40.87 24.17
N ASN A 169 -3.77 41.88 24.75
CA ASN A 169 -4.33 42.74 25.79
C ASN A 169 -4.37 44.16 25.24
N ILE A 170 -5.50 44.85 25.43
CA ILE A 170 -5.62 46.29 25.22
C ILE A 170 -5.98 46.93 26.55
N ASP A 171 -5.11 47.80 27.05
CA ASP A 171 -5.34 48.53 28.29
C ASP A 171 -5.73 49.98 27.97
N LEU A 172 -6.85 50.45 28.54
CA LEU A 172 -7.24 51.85 28.53
C LEU A 172 -6.75 52.54 29.81
N TYR A 173 -6.36 53.80 29.70
CA TYR A 173 -5.98 54.66 30.81
C TYR A 173 -6.68 56.01 30.69
N SER A 174 -6.96 56.65 31.81
CA SER A 174 -7.36 58.06 31.85
C SER A 174 -6.20 58.98 31.45
N ASN A 175 -6.45 60.28 31.25
CA ASN A 175 -5.40 61.28 31.00
C ASN A 175 -4.37 61.41 32.14
N ALA A 176 -4.71 60.96 33.34
CA ALA A 176 -3.86 60.91 34.53
C ALA A 176 -3.11 59.58 34.66
N SER A 177 -3.13 58.75 33.61
CA SER A 177 -2.49 57.43 33.56
C SER A 177 -3.00 56.43 34.62
N VAL A 178 -4.23 56.59 35.08
CA VAL A 178 -4.92 55.56 35.88
C VAL A 178 -5.52 54.54 34.93
N GLN A 179 -5.18 53.26 35.10
CA GLN A 179 -5.72 52.17 34.29
C GLN A 179 -7.24 52.07 34.47
N LEU A 180 -7.95 52.13 33.36
CA LEU A 180 -9.39 51.92 33.23
C LEU A 180 -9.64 50.51 32.70
N ILE A 181 -10.77 50.28 32.03
CA ILE A 181 -11.18 48.97 31.56
C ILE A 181 -10.60 48.68 30.17
N GLY A 182 -9.86 47.59 30.09
CA GLY A 182 -9.34 47.02 28.86
C GLY A 182 -10.03 45.70 28.48
N ASP A 183 -9.46 45.02 27.49
CA ASP A 183 -9.94 43.71 27.03
C ASP A 183 -8.77 42.76 26.73
N ARG A 184 -9.06 41.45 26.72
CA ARG A 184 -8.09 40.39 26.46
C ARG A 184 -8.69 39.29 25.58
N ALA A 185 -8.02 39.00 24.47
CA ALA A 185 -8.37 37.91 23.56
C ALA A 185 -7.18 36.96 23.40
N CYS A 186 -7.41 35.65 23.54
CA CYS A 186 -6.38 34.63 23.39
C CYS A 186 -6.65 33.75 22.17
N PHE A 187 -5.58 33.32 21.50
CA PHE A 187 -5.60 32.47 20.32
C PHE A 187 -4.43 31.48 20.35
N THR A 188 -4.54 30.39 19.59
CA THR A 188 -3.47 29.40 19.43
C THR A 188 -2.81 29.57 18.07
N LEU A 189 -1.49 29.48 18.05
CA LEU A 189 -0.70 29.42 16.83
C LEU A 189 -0.02 28.05 16.78
N THR A 190 -0.03 27.42 15.60
CA THR A 190 0.66 26.16 15.34
C THR A 190 1.63 26.38 14.18
N GLN A 191 2.89 26.05 14.41
CA GLN A 191 3.98 26.13 13.43
C GLN A 191 4.15 24.79 12.72
N ASP A 192 4.23 24.85 11.40
CA ASP A 192 4.42 23.75 10.47
C ASP A 192 5.24 24.34 9.31
N ASP A 193 6.55 24.11 9.35
CA ASP A 193 7.52 24.83 8.53
C ASP A 193 7.58 24.30 7.08
N ASP A 194 7.33 23.02 6.87
CA ASP A 194 7.29 22.38 5.54
C ASP A 194 5.88 22.17 5.01
N SER A 195 4.86 22.50 5.82
CA SER A 195 3.45 22.50 5.44
C SER A 195 2.96 21.12 5.03
N ASP A 196 3.48 20.07 5.66
CA ASP A 196 3.07 18.68 5.43
C ASP A 196 1.84 18.27 6.26
N GLY A 197 1.40 19.14 7.17
CA GLY A 197 0.25 18.94 8.04
C GLY A 197 0.59 18.44 9.45
N VAL A 198 1.86 18.20 9.74
CA VAL A 198 2.37 17.82 11.06
C VAL A 198 3.11 19.00 11.67
N ALA A 199 2.73 19.38 12.90
CA ALA A 199 3.35 20.53 13.56
C ALA A 199 4.81 20.24 13.92
N ASN A 200 5.67 21.26 13.84
CA ASN A 200 7.12 21.15 14.08
C ASN A 200 7.48 20.45 15.41
N GLU A 201 6.66 20.59 16.47
CA GLU A 201 6.95 19.96 17.77
C GLU A 201 6.74 18.44 17.82
N VAL A 202 6.01 17.89 16.84
CA VAL A 202 5.71 16.46 16.70
C VAL A 202 6.18 15.87 15.38
N ASP A 203 6.65 16.71 14.46
CA ASP A 203 7.28 16.33 13.21
C ASP A 203 8.70 15.79 13.45
N THR A 204 8.92 14.55 13.01
CA THR A 204 10.20 13.85 13.09
C THR A 204 11.00 13.98 11.80
N CYS A 205 10.36 14.37 10.70
CA CYS A 205 10.91 14.41 9.35
C CYS A 205 10.82 15.81 8.74
N PRO A 206 11.61 16.78 9.24
CA PRO A 206 11.52 18.15 8.76
C PRO A 206 11.93 18.28 7.29
N ASN A 207 11.31 19.24 6.60
CA ASN A 207 11.50 19.52 5.17
C ASN A 207 10.91 18.44 4.25
N THR A 208 9.78 17.86 4.66
CA THR A 208 9.02 16.97 3.79
C THR A 208 8.58 17.72 2.53
N ALA A 209 8.69 17.05 1.38
CA ALA A 209 8.36 17.65 0.11
C ALA A 209 6.89 18.07 0.07
N ALA A 210 6.64 19.33 -0.31
CA ALA A 210 5.28 19.87 -0.36
C ALA A 210 4.35 18.99 -1.21
N GLY A 211 3.24 18.55 -0.62
CA GLY A 211 2.25 17.68 -1.25
C GLY A 211 2.56 16.18 -1.19
N ALA A 212 3.67 15.77 -0.56
CA ALA A 212 3.90 14.37 -0.23
C ALA A 212 2.84 13.84 0.75
N THR A 213 2.55 12.55 0.66
CA THR A 213 1.73 11.89 1.68
C THR A 213 2.64 11.49 2.84
N VAL A 214 2.34 12.01 4.02
CA VAL A 214 3.13 11.78 5.23
C VAL A 214 2.38 10.90 6.22
N ASP A 215 3.12 10.23 7.10
CA ASP A 215 2.55 9.54 8.24
C ASP A 215 2.25 10.49 9.41
N GLN A 216 1.86 9.93 10.57
CA GLN A 216 1.57 10.70 11.77
C GLN A 216 2.76 11.48 12.36
N ASN A 217 3.98 11.18 11.92
CA ASN A 217 5.22 11.80 12.38
C ASN A 217 5.79 12.78 11.34
N GLY A 218 5.05 13.10 10.28
CA GLY A 218 5.50 14.00 9.20
C GLY A 218 6.39 13.31 8.17
N CYS A 219 6.57 11.99 8.24
CA CYS A 219 7.53 11.30 7.40
C CYS A 219 6.87 10.74 6.12
N ALA A 220 7.33 11.21 4.95
CA ALA A 220 7.03 10.57 3.67
C ALA A 220 7.87 9.29 3.46
N LEU A 221 7.42 8.38 2.60
CA LEU A 221 8.17 7.17 2.25
C LEU A 221 9.58 7.48 1.72
N SER A 222 9.73 8.58 0.97
CA SER A 222 11.02 9.00 0.40
C SER A 222 12.03 9.51 1.44
N GLN A 223 11.60 9.79 2.67
CA GLN A 223 12.46 10.16 3.79
C GLN A 223 12.73 8.99 4.74
N LYS A 224 12.03 7.87 4.56
CA LYS A 224 12.16 6.67 5.40
C LYS A 224 13.07 5.66 4.73
N ASP A 225 13.82 4.97 5.56
CA ASP A 225 14.66 3.83 5.22
C ASP A 225 14.48 2.86 6.40
N THR A 226 13.47 1.99 6.27
CA THR A 226 12.93 1.22 7.39
C THR A 226 13.90 0.13 7.85
N ASP A 227 14.71 -0.44 6.96
CA ASP A 227 15.67 -1.50 7.28
C ASP A 227 17.14 -1.03 7.27
N GLY A 228 17.42 0.18 6.79
CA GLY A 228 18.71 0.84 6.90
C GLY A 228 19.72 0.43 5.84
N ASP A 229 19.28 -0.04 4.67
CA ASP A 229 20.16 -0.48 3.58
C ASP A 229 20.64 0.65 2.66
N GLY A 230 20.05 1.84 2.80
CA GLY A 230 20.38 3.05 2.07
C GLY A 230 19.46 3.34 0.86
N TYR A 231 18.48 2.49 0.58
CA TYR A 231 17.35 2.78 -0.30
C TYR A 231 16.17 3.25 0.56
N ASN A 232 15.40 4.22 0.06
CA ASN A 232 14.26 4.71 0.82
C ASN A 232 13.00 3.90 0.50
N ASP A 233 12.06 3.85 1.44
CA ASP A 233 10.83 3.05 1.37
C ASP A 233 9.94 3.38 0.14
N ASP A 234 10.17 4.50 -0.57
CA ASP A 234 9.43 4.88 -1.80
C ASP A 234 9.96 4.17 -3.05
N VAL A 235 11.23 3.78 -3.06
CA VAL A 235 11.90 3.13 -4.21
C VAL A 235 12.40 1.73 -3.92
N ASP A 236 12.41 1.34 -2.66
CA ASP A 236 12.80 0.02 -2.21
C ASP A 236 11.67 -1.00 -2.44
N ALA A 237 11.97 -2.06 -3.19
CA ALA A 237 11.03 -3.16 -3.45
C ALA A 237 10.79 -4.04 -2.21
N PHE A 238 11.73 -4.06 -1.25
CA PHE A 238 11.66 -4.84 -0.02
C PHE A 238 11.96 -3.97 1.22
N PRO A 239 11.08 -3.01 1.61
CA PRO A 239 11.33 -2.02 2.69
C PRO A 239 11.55 -2.56 4.12
N SER A 240 11.68 -3.88 4.29
CA SER A 240 11.90 -4.51 5.59
C SER A 240 13.02 -5.54 5.55
N ASP A 241 13.73 -5.64 4.42
CA ASP A 241 14.81 -6.58 4.18
C ASP A 241 16.06 -5.86 3.69
N ALA A 242 16.94 -5.51 4.62
CA ALA A 242 18.15 -4.75 4.30
C ALA A 242 19.16 -5.47 3.38
N THR A 243 18.84 -6.68 2.91
CA THR A 243 19.66 -7.42 1.97
C THR A 243 19.12 -7.40 0.53
N GLN A 244 17.91 -6.87 0.31
CA GLN A 244 17.26 -6.78 -0.99
C GLN A 244 16.60 -5.40 -1.16
N TRP A 245 16.80 -4.75 -2.31
CA TRP A 245 16.22 -3.41 -2.58
C TRP A 245 15.54 -3.29 -3.95
N SER A 246 15.66 -4.32 -4.80
CA SER A 246 15.25 -4.31 -6.20
C SER A 246 14.57 -5.62 -6.56
N ASP A 247 13.45 -5.53 -7.26
CA ASP A 247 12.65 -6.63 -7.82
C ASP A 247 12.26 -6.22 -9.25
N MET A 248 13.14 -6.49 -10.21
CA MET A 248 13.03 -5.94 -11.55
C MET A 248 11.86 -6.54 -12.35
N ASP A 249 11.50 -7.79 -12.10
CA ASP A 249 10.43 -8.49 -12.80
C ASP A 249 9.14 -8.66 -11.98
N GLY A 250 9.17 -8.36 -10.68
CA GLY A 250 8.00 -8.27 -9.82
C GLY A 250 7.52 -9.62 -9.30
N ASP A 251 8.38 -10.63 -9.20
CA ASP A 251 8.03 -11.96 -8.69
C ASP A 251 8.12 -12.09 -7.16
N GLY A 252 8.66 -11.08 -6.49
CA GLY A 252 8.84 -11.03 -5.05
C GLY A 252 10.13 -11.68 -4.55
N TYR A 253 11.08 -12.02 -5.42
CA TYR A 253 12.44 -12.42 -5.09
C TYR A 253 13.42 -11.31 -5.48
N GLY A 254 14.38 -11.01 -4.61
CA GLY A 254 15.20 -9.82 -4.81
C GLY A 254 16.37 -10.04 -5.79
N ASP A 255 16.72 -9.00 -6.53
CA ASP A 255 17.77 -9.03 -7.56
C ASP A 255 19.20 -9.10 -6.99
N ASN A 256 19.40 -8.76 -5.70
CA ASN A 256 20.73 -8.81 -5.11
C ASN A 256 21.09 -10.27 -4.80
N ALA A 257 21.94 -10.86 -5.65
CA ALA A 257 22.44 -12.23 -5.50
C ALA A 257 23.14 -12.53 -4.16
N SER A 258 23.58 -11.50 -3.43
CA SER A 258 24.18 -11.66 -2.09
C SER A 258 23.19 -11.55 -0.93
N GLY A 259 21.95 -11.17 -1.22
CA GLY A 259 20.87 -11.07 -0.24
C GLY A 259 20.19 -12.39 0.03
N ASN A 260 19.27 -12.38 0.99
CA ASN A 260 18.42 -13.53 1.23
C ASN A 260 17.38 -13.67 0.10
N MET A 261 16.88 -14.89 -0.13
CA MET A 261 15.83 -15.17 -1.12
C MET A 261 16.08 -14.46 -2.48
N ALA A 262 17.33 -14.44 -2.93
CA ALA A 262 17.67 -13.81 -4.19
C ALA A 262 17.09 -14.61 -5.37
N GLY A 263 16.47 -13.91 -6.32
CA GLY A 263 15.94 -14.53 -7.52
C GLY A 263 17.08 -14.99 -8.44
N ALA A 264 17.04 -16.24 -8.89
CA ALA A 264 18.01 -16.77 -9.84
C ALA A 264 17.89 -16.12 -11.23
N PHE A 265 16.70 -15.63 -11.59
CA PHE A 265 16.41 -15.01 -12.89
C PHE A 265 15.80 -13.61 -12.73
N PRO A 266 16.61 -12.54 -12.52
CA PRO A 266 16.15 -11.16 -12.25
C PRO A 266 15.32 -10.46 -13.35
N THR A 267 14.92 -11.18 -14.40
CA THR A 267 14.17 -10.62 -15.53
C THR A 267 13.05 -11.54 -16.01
N ASP A 268 12.88 -12.69 -15.37
CA ASP A 268 11.84 -13.66 -15.68
C ASP A 268 11.01 -13.92 -14.42
N SER A 269 9.92 -13.16 -14.30
CA SER A 269 9.01 -13.24 -13.16
C SER A 269 8.37 -14.61 -12.92
N THR A 270 8.59 -15.57 -13.82
CA THR A 270 8.07 -16.93 -13.71
C THR A 270 9.09 -17.92 -13.18
N GLN A 271 10.35 -17.54 -13.04
CA GLN A 271 11.45 -18.38 -12.57
C GLN A 271 12.27 -17.65 -11.49
N TRP A 272 12.36 -18.20 -10.29
CA TRP A 272 13.11 -17.59 -9.17
C TRP A 272 14.17 -18.51 -8.57
N SER A 273 14.21 -19.78 -8.95
CA SER A 273 15.09 -20.82 -8.39
C SER A 273 15.81 -21.57 -9.51
N ASP A 274 17.10 -21.85 -9.29
CA ASP A 274 17.99 -22.63 -10.15
C ASP A 274 18.90 -23.42 -9.21
N MET A 275 18.46 -24.62 -8.83
CA MET A 275 19.09 -25.36 -7.73
C MET A 275 20.47 -25.92 -8.10
N ASP A 276 20.67 -26.29 -9.35
CA ASP A 276 21.92 -26.90 -9.82
C ASP A 276 22.83 -25.95 -10.62
N GLY A 277 22.31 -24.77 -10.99
CA GLY A 277 23.08 -23.67 -11.57
C GLY A 277 23.30 -23.81 -13.06
N ASP A 278 22.43 -24.52 -13.77
CA ASP A 278 22.55 -24.76 -15.21
C ASP A 278 21.93 -23.65 -16.09
N GLY A 279 21.16 -22.75 -15.47
CA GLY A 279 20.51 -21.62 -16.12
C GLY A 279 19.10 -21.90 -16.64
N TYR A 280 18.48 -23.02 -16.25
CA TYR A 280 17.06 -23.30 -16.41
C TYR A 280 16.36 -23.23 -15.05
N GLY A 281 15.11 -22.79 -15.03
CA GLY A 281 14.44 -22.47 -13.77
C GLY A 281 13.61 -23.61 -13.21
N ASP A 282 13.73 -23.89 -11.92
CA ASP A 282 13.10 -25.03 -11.23
C ASP A 282 11.56 -24.92 -11.15
N ASN A 283 10.98 -23.74 -11.40
CA ASN A 283 9.53 -23.57 -11.26
C ASN A 283 8.82 -24.22 -12.44
N ALA A 284 8.21 -25.40 -12.19
CA ALA A 284 7.50 -26.19 -13.19
C ALA A 284 6.40 -25.46 -13.97
N ASN A 285 5.83 -24.37 -13.42
CA ASN A 285 4.81 -23.57 -14.10
C ASN A 285 5.38 -22.33 -14.81
N GLY A 286 6.69 -22.12 -14.74
CA GLY A 286 7.35 -20.98 -15.35
C GLY A 286 7.69 -21.20 -16.82
N ALA A 287 8.31 -20.19 -17.42
CA ALA A 287 8.84 -20.29 -18.77
C ALA A 287 10.08 -21.20 -18.78
N TYR A 288 10.15 -22.11 -19.75
CA TYR A 288 11.26 -23.05 -19.92
C TYR A 288 11.69 -23.72 -18.60
N PRO A 289 10.75 -24.41 -17.92
CA PRO A 289 11.04 -25.01 -16.64
C PRO A 289 12.05 -26.13 -16.81
N ASP A 290 12.94 -26.25 -15.84
CA ASP A 290 13.88 -27.35 -15.74
C ASP A 290 13.14 -28.66 -15.40
N ALA A 291 13.24 -29.64 -16.30
CA ALA A 291 12.70 -30.98 -16.10
C ALA A 291 13.50 -31.80 -15.06
N PHE A 292 14.77 -31.46 -14.83
CA PHE A 292 15.67 -32.14 -13.89
C PHE A 292 16.37 -31.15 -12.93
N PRO A 293 15.66 -30.56 -11.94
CA PRO A 293 16.15 -29.51 -11.02
C PRO A 293 17.37 -29.82 -10.13
N THR A 294 18.02 -30.95 -10.32
CA THR A 294 19.18 -31.38 -9.53
C THR A 294 20.31 -31.94 -10.39
N ASP A 295 20.12 -31.96 -11.71
CA ASP A 295 21.09 -32.47 -12.67
C ASP A 295 21.51 -31.34 -13.61
N PRO A 296 22.65 -30.68 -13.34
CA PRO A 296 23.07 -29.49 -14.11
C PRO A 296 23.51 -29.82 -15.55
N THR A 297 23.30 -31.06 -15.98
CA THR A 297 23.62 -31.54 -17.32
C THR A 297 22.37 -31.84 -18.14
N GLN A 298 21.17 -31.84 -17.55
CA GLN A 298 19.90 -32.14 -18.20
C GLN A 298 18.83 -31.14 -17.77
N TRP A 299 18.07 -30.57 -18.71
CA TRP A 299 17.02 -29.58 -18.40
C TRP A 299 15.71 -29.76 -19.17
N SER A 300 15.68 -30.66 -20.16
CA SER A 300 14.57 -30.86 -21.08
C SER A 300 14.20 -32.33 -21.14
N ASP A 301 12.91 -32.62 -21.09
CA ASP A 301 12.29 -33.96 -21.22
C ASP A 301 11.02 -33.78 -22.06
N VAL A 302 11.15 -33.79 -23.38
CA VAL A 302 10.07 -33.41 -24.29
C VAL A 302 8.92 -34.41 -24.30
N ASP A 303 9.20 -35.70 -24.13
CA ASP A 303 8.20 -36.76 -24.16
C ASP A 303 7.80 -37.31 -22.78
N GLY A 304 8.50 -36.90 -21.72
CA GLY A 304 8.12 -37.14 -20.34
C GLY A 304 8.48 -38.53 -19.84
N ASP A 305 9.50 -39.18 -20.40
CA ASP A 305 9.92 -40.52 -20.01
C ASP A 305 10.93 -40.56 -18.85
N GLY A 306 11.45 -39.39 -18.47
CA GLY A 306 12.38 -39.20 -17.38
C GLY A 306 13.87 -39.31 -17.77
N TYR A 307 14.19 -39.33 -19.07
CA TYR A 307 15.54 -39.17 -19.60
C TYR A 307 15.69 -37.80 -20.26
N GLY A 308 16.88 -37.20 -20.11
CA GLY A 308 17.07 -35.81 -20.53
C GLY A 308 17.53 -35.67 -21.98
N ASP A 309 16.91 -34.75 -22.72
CA ASP A 309 17.14 -34.54 -24.16
C ASP A 309 18.54 -33.97 -24.50
N ASN A 310 19.27 -33.43 -23.51
CA ASN A 310 20.56 -32.81 -23.79
C ASN A 310 21.61 -33.88 -24.10
N ALA A 311 21.92 -34.07 -25.38
CA ALA A 311 22.90 -35.06 -25.86
C ALA A 311 24.31 -34.93 -25.25
N SER A 312 24.67 -33.78 -24.69
CA SER A 312 25.96 -33.59 -24.00
C SER A 312 25.89 -33.85 -22.50
N GLY A 313 24.69 -34.12 -21.97
CA GLY A 313 24.46 -34.37 -20.56
C GLY A 313 24.76 -35.81 -20.16
N ASN A 314 24.55 -36.11 -18.87
CA ASN A 314 24.63 -37.48 -18.41
C ASN A 314 23.37 -38.25 -18.85
N ASN A 315 23.52 -39.54 -19.15
CA ASN A 315 22.43 -40.43 -19.58
C ASN A 315 21.42 -39.78 -20.55
N PRO A 316 21.89 -39.18 -21.67
CA PRO A 316 21.01 -38.47 -22.57
C PRO A 316 20.02 -39.42 -23.22
N ASP A 317 18.82 -38.92 -23.46
CA ASP A 317 17.81 -39.61 -24.23
C ASP A 317 18.25 -39.74 -25.69
N ALA A 318 18.27 -40.98 -26.17
CA ALA A 318 18.56 -41.32 -27.56
C ALA A 318 17.38 -41.05 -28.52
N TRP A 319 16.13 -40.99 -28.01
CA TRP A 319 14.93 -40.63 -28.77
C TRP A 319 14.06 -39.56 -28.07
N PRO A 320 14.46 -38.26 -28.12
CA PRO A 320 13.80 -37.10 -27.47
C PRO A 320 12.32 -36.79 -27.81
N SER A 321 11.62 -37.68 -28.51
CA SER A 321 10.24 -37.50 -28.93
C SER A 321 9.42 -38.79 -28.86
N ASP A 322 10.03 -39.87 -28.39
CA ASP A 322 9.42 -41.18 -28.23
C ASP A 322 9.64 -41.67 -26.80
N GLY A 323 8.75 -41.27 -25.90
CA GLY A 323 8.86 -41.61 -24.48
C GLY A 323 8.65 -43.09 -24.15
N THR A 324 8.71 -43.97 -25.16
CA THR A 324 8.82 -45.42 -24.99
C THR A 324 10.24 -45.94 -25.20
N GLN A 325 11.19 -45.13 -25.69
CA GLN A 325 12.59 -45.49 -25.93
C GLN A 325 13.54 -44.39 -25.48
N TRP A 326 14.58 -44.73 -24.72
CA TRP A 326 15.52 -43.75 -24.17
C TRP A 326 17.00 -44.09 -24.30
N ARG A 327 17.33 -45.35 -24.61
CA ARG A 327 18.70 -45.87 -24.58
C ARG A 327 18.94 -46.85 -25.73
N ASP A 328 20.09 -46.69 -26.37
CA ASP A 328 20.62 -47.57 -27.43
C ASP A 328 21.98 -48.09 -26.94
N SER A 329 22.02 -49.30 -26.39
CA SER A 329 23.24 -49.81 -25.75
C SER A 329 24.32 -50.28 -26.75
N ASP A 330 23.94 -50.71 -27.95
CA ASP A 330 24.86 -51.26 -28.95
C ASP A 330 24.99 -50.41 -30.23
N GLY A 331 24.13 -49.40 -30.39
CA GLY A 331 24.22 -48.36 -31.42
C GLY A 331 23.63 -48.74 -32.76
N ASP A 332 22.68 -49.67 -32.81
CA ASP A 332 22.06 -50.15 -34.05
C ASP A 332 20.84 -49.33 -34.50
N GLY A 333 20.35 -48.43 -33.64
CA GLY A 333 19.21 -47.56 -33.88
C GLY A 333 17.86 -48.13 -33.46
N PHE A 334 17.83 -49.25 -32.73
CA PHE A 334 16.65 -49.79 -32.03
C PHE A 334 16.80 -49.55 -30.52
N GLY A 335 15.70 -49.27 -29.84
CA GLY A 335 15.76 -48.87 -28.43
C GLY A 335 15.68 -50.07 -27.48
N ASP A 336 16.50 -50.06 -26.43
CA ASP A 336 16.65 -51.17 -25.47
C ASP A 336 15.33 -51.57 -24.77
N ASN A 337 14.30 -50.71 -24.77
CA ASN A 337 13.01 -51.06 -24.20
C ASN A 337 12.21 -51.93 -25.19
N ALA A 338 12.30 -53.25 -25.03
CA ALA A 338 11.57 -54.24 -25.84
C ALA A 338 10.04 -53.99 -25.92
N SER A 339 9.45 -53.29 -24.95
CA SER A 339 8.01 -52.95 -24.95
C SER A 339 7.65 -51.62 -25.63
N GLY A 340 8.66 -50.84 -26.03
CA GLY A 340 8.50 -49.56 -26.70
C GLY A 340 8.38 -49.67 -28.23
N THR A 341 8.33 -48.53 -28.89
CA THR A 341 8.30 -48.45 -30.36
C THR A 341 9.59 -49.05 -30.90
N ASN A 342 9.47 -50.05 -31.79
CA ASN A 342 10.63 -50.76 -32.37
C ASN A 342 11.66 -51.17 -31.32
N GLY A 343 11.20 -51.75 -30.21
CA GLY A 343 12.09 -52.21 -29.14
C GLY A 343 13.03 -53.30 -29.60
N ASP A 344 14.27 -53.20 -29.18
CA ASP A 344 15.34 -54.13 -29.49
C ASP A 344 15.18 -55.42 -28.65
N ALA A 345 15.03 -56.54 -29.34
CA ALA A 345 15.01 -57.87 -28.73
C ALA A 345 16.39 -58.32 -28.21
N PHE A 346 17.48 -57.77 -28.76
CA PHE A 346 18.87 -58.08 -28.43
C PHE A 346 19.72 -56.83 -28.11
N PRO A 347 19.50 -56.15 -26.95
CA PRO A 347 20.14 -54.86 -26.58
C PRO A 347 21.68 -54.81 -26.44
N ASN A 348 22.39 -55.86 -26.83
CA ASN A 348 23.85 -55.92 -26.78
C ASN A 348 24.46 -56.51 -28.07
N ASP A 349 23.65 -56.72 -29.11
CA ASP A 349 24.07 -57.23 -30.41
C ASP A 349 23.54 -56.33 -31.53
N ALA A 350 24.35 -55.34 -31.91
CA ALA A 350 23.99 -54.36 -32.93
C ALA A 350 23.70 -54.91 -34.34
N SER A 351 23.78 -56.24 -34.51
CA SER A 351 23.45 -56.92 -35.75
C SER A 351 22.10 -57.64 -35.70
N GLN A 352 21.44 -57.71 -34.55
CA GLN A 352 20.12 -58.32 -34.34
C GLN A 352 19.23 -57.41 -33.50
N TRP A 353 18.00 -57.18 -33.94
CA TRP A 353 17.06 -56.28 -33.24
C TRP A 353 15.63 -56.82 -33.12
N SER A 354 15.32 -57.92 -33.80
CA SER A 354 13.97 -58.49 -33.95
C SER A 354 13.98 -59.98 -33.65
N ASP A 355 12.97 -60.44 -32.94
CA ASP A 355 12.72 -61.84 -32.54
C ASP A 355 11.20 -62.08 -32.63
N ASP A 356 10.72 -62.32 -33.85
CA ASP A 356 9.29 -62.32 -34.18
C ASP A 356 8.50 -63.44 -33.47
N ASP A 357 9.15 -64.57 -33.18
CA ASP A 357 8.55 -65.74 -32.53
C ASP A 357 8.99 -66.00 -31.08
N GLY A 358 9.99 -65.25 -30.60
CA GLY A 358 10.38 -65.20 -29.20
C GLY A 358 11.26 -66.37 -28.75
N ASP A 359 11.99 -67.00 -29.66
CA ASP A 359 12.84 -68.15 -29.38
C ASP A 359 14.28 -67.79 -28.93
N GLY A 360 14.64 -66.51 -29.08
CA GLY A 360 15.93 -65.97 -28.69
C GLY A 360 16.99 -65.99 -29.80
N TYR A 361 16.62 -66.24 -31.05
CA TYR A 361 17.45 -66.06 -32.24
C TYR A 361 16.94 -64.86 -33.06
N GLY A 362 17.85 -64.12 -33.68
CA GLY A 362 17.49 -62.83 -34.29
C GLY A 362 17.13 -62.93 -35.76
N ASP A 363 16.05 -62.27 -36.16
CA ASP A 363 15.47 -62.36 -37.52
C ASP A 363 16.35 -61.75 -38.63
N ASN A 364 17.36 -60.93 -38.30
CA ASN A 364 18.19 -60.31 -39.33
C ASN A 364 19.13 -61.36 -39.93
N PRO A 365 18.99 -61.75 -41.22
CA PRO A 365 19.78 -62.83 -41.82
C PRO A 365 21.28 -62.50 -41.95
N ASN A 366 21.66 -61.24 -41.77
CA ASN A 366 23.07 -60.80 -41.78
C ASN A 366 23.63 -60.58 -40.37
N GLY A 367 22.87 -60.86 -39.32
CA GLY A 367 23.26 -60.70 -37.93
C GLY A 367 24.08 -61.85 -37.37
N THR A 368 24.48 -61.74 -36.11
CA THR A 368 25.06 -62.84 -35.36
C THR A 368 23.97 -63.88 -35.11
N THR A 369 24.28 -65.16 -35.32
CA THR A 369 23.34 -66.29 -35.09
C THR A 369 21.93 -66.00 -35.63
N PRO A 370 21.79 -65.76 -36.94
CA PRO A 370 20.51 -65.40 -37.52
C PRO A 370 19.54 -66.58 -37.45
N ASP A 371 18.29 -66.26 -37.17
CA ASP A 371 17.21 -67.23 -37.22
C ASP A 371 16.91 -67.61 -38.68
N ALA A 372 17.05 -68.91 -38.99
CA ALA A 372 16.68 -69.47 -40.28
C ALA A 372 15.15 -69.60 -40.47
N PHE A 373 14.37 -69.61 -39.39
CA PHE A 373 12.92 -69.76 -39.34
C PHE A 373 12.20 -68.68 -38.49
N PRO A 374 12.21 -67.39 -38.88
CA PRO A 374 11.63 -66.24 -38.13
C PRO A 374 10.15 -66.24 -37.73
N ALA A 375 9.43 -67.35 -37.95
CA ALA A 375 8.02 -67.48 -37.63
C ALA A 375 7.70 -68.80 -36.91
N ASP A 376 8.71 -69.61 -36.62
CA ASP A 376 8.60 -70.90 -35.95
C ASP A 376 9.58 -70.94 -34.79
N GLY A 377 9.14 -70.44 -33.63
CA GLY A 377 9.99 -70.39 -32.43
C GLY A 377 10.32 -71.75 -31.80
N THR A 378 10.15 -72.83 -32.56
CA THR A 378 10.66 -74.15 -32.25
C THR A 378 11.87 -74.55 -33.10
N GLN A 379 12.24 -73.78 -34.13
CA GLN A 379 13.33 -74.02 -35.06
C GLN A 379 14.12 -72.73 -35.32
N TRP A 380 15.45 -72.80 -35.39
CA TRP A 380 16.29 -71.59 -35.58
C TRP A 380 17.53 -71.77 -36.46
N GLU A 381 17.96 -73.01 -36.73
CA GLU A 381 19.19 -73.33 -37.47
C GLU A 381 18.85 -74.28 -38.63
N ASP A 382 19.41 -74.03 -39.82
CA ASP A 382 19.29 -74.86 -41.04
C ASP A 382 20.70 -75.03 -41.63
N SER A 383 21.40 -76.06 -41.17
CA SER A 383 22.83 -76.26 -41.47
C SER A 383 23.10 -76.58 -42.94
N ASP A 384 22.14 -77.18 -43.65
CA ASP A 384 22.31 -77.63 -45.03
C ASP A 384 21.49 -76.85 -46.07
N GLY A 385 20.58 -75.99 -45.62
CA GLY A 385 19.82 -75.05 -46.43
C GLY A 385 18.62 -75.66 -47.15
N ASP A 386 18.05 -76.76 -46.65
CA ASP A 386 16.92 -77.46 -47.27
C ASP A 386 15.53 -76.98 -46.83
N GLY A 387 15.50 -76.14 -45.79
CA GLY A 387 14.30 -75.52 -45.23
C GLY A 387 13.59 -76.35 -44.16
N TYR A 388 14.25 -77.32 -43.53
CA TYR A 388 13.81 -77.98 -42.28
C TYR A 388 14.81 -77.68 -41.16
N GLY A 389 14.32 -77.43 -39.94
CA GLY A 389 15.18 -76.93 -38.86
C GLY A 389 15.89 -78.03 -38.07
N ASP A 390 17.10 -77.74 -37.63
CA ASP A 390 18.01 -78.69 -36.97
C ASP A 390 17.59 -79.06 -35.54
N ASN A 391 16.67 -78.32 -34.90
CA ASN A 391 16.27 -78.59 -33.52
C ASN A 391 15.39 -79.86 -33.45
N PRO A 392 15.87 -80.98 -32.87
CA PRO A 392 15.14 -82.24 -32.87
C PRO A 392 13.89 -82.24 -31.99
N LEU A 393 13.69 -81.20 -31.18
CA LEU A 393 12.51 -81.00 -30.35
C LEU A 393 11.49 -80.04 -30.98
N GLY A 394 11.82 -79.42 -32.10
CA GLY A 394 10.94 -78.49 -32.80
C GLY A 394 9.96 -79.18 -33.74
N ASP A 395 9.02 -78.40 -34.24
CA ASP A 395 8.07 -78.83 -35.25
C ASP A 395 8.82 -79.07 -36.58
N ASP A 396 8.40 -80.08 -37.33
CA ASP A 396 8.98 -80.49 -38.62
C ASP A 396 10.53 -80.58 -38.62
N ALA A 397 11.13 -81.02 -37.50
CA ALA A 397 12.58 -81.12 -37.34
C ALA A 397 13.27 -82.00 -38.39
N ASP A 398 14.43 -81.55 -38.84
CA ASP A 398 15.29 -82.28 -39.75
C ASP A 398 15.94 -83.49 -39.06
N ALA A 399 15.68 -84.67 -39.62
CA ALA A 399 16.32 -85.92 -39.20
C ALA A 399 17.79 -86.04 -39.67
N PHE A 400 18.21 -85.27 -40.67
CA PHE A 400 19.56 -85.29 -41.26
C PHE A 400 20.16 -83.88 -41.50
N PRO A 401 20.49 -83.12 -40.44
CA PRO A 401 20.99 -81.72 -40.50
C PRO A 401 22.22 -81.41 -41.39
N ASP A 402 22.86 -82.42 -41.97
CA ASP A 402 24.07 -82.29 -42.79
C ASP A 402 23.83 -82.70 -44.27
N ASP A 403 22.61 -83.06 -44.67
CA ASP A 403 22.27 -83.56 -46.02
C ASP A 403 20.96 -82.99 -46.57
N ALA A 404 21.10 -81.90 -47.33
CA ALA A 404 20.00 -81.12 -47.90
C ALA A 404 19.08 -81.86 -48.88
N THR A 405 19.30 -83.15 -49.09
CA THR A 405 18.44 -84.01 -49.89
C THR A 405 17.49 -84.88 -49.06
N GLN A 406 17.65 -84.91 -47.74
CA GLN A 406 17.00 -85.85 -46.82
C GLN A 406 16.54 -85.13 -45.54
N TRP A 407 15.23 -84.98 -45.29
CA TRP A 407 14.74 -84.24 -44.11
C TRP A 407 13.89 -85.05 -43.11
N SER A 408 13.42 -86.25 -43.47
CA SER A 408 12.50 -87.04 -42.63
C SER A 408 12.78 -88.55 -42.72
N ASP A 409 12.88 -89.22 -41.57
CA ASP A 409 13.09 -90.68 -41.45
C ASP A 409 11.85 -91.38 -40.86
N ALA A 410 10.81 -91.53 -41.67
CA ALA A 410 9.52 -92.04 -41.20
C ALA A 410 9.54 -93.53 -40.82
N ASP A 411 10.48 -94.33 -41.33
CA ASP A 411 10.59 -95.77 -41.06
C ASP A 411 11.81 -96.15 -40.20
N GLY A 412 12.62 -95.18 -39.80
CA GLY A 412 13.71 -95.32 -38.82
C GLY A 412 14.89 -96.13 -39.36
N ASP A 413 15.11 -96.08 -40.68
CA ASP A 413 16.10 -96.90 -41.37
C ASP A 413 17.45 -96.19 -41.58
N GLY A 414 17.52 -94.90 -41.22
CA GLY A 414 18.70 -94.06 -41.36
C GLY A 414 18.88 -93.43 -42.74
N TYR A 415 17.86 -93.44 -43.60
CA TYR A 415 17.80 -92.70 -44.86
C TYR A 415 16.51 -91.87 -44.97
N GLY A 416 16.65 -90.61 -45.39
CA GLY A 416 15.54 -89.67 -45.51
C GLY A 416 14.66 -89.87 -46.74
N THR A 417 13.38 -89.56 -46.59
CA THR A 417 12.38 -89.63 -47.65
C THR A 417 12.49 -88.45 -48.61
N THR A 418 13.28 -88.58 -49.69
CA THR A 418 13.49 -87.51 -50.69
C THR A 418 12.23 -87.12 -51.51
N LYS A 419 12.15 -85.88 -52.04
CA LYS A 419 11.10 -85.44 -53.00
C LYS A 419 11.08 -86.42 -54.18
N PRO A 420 9.90 -86.84 -54.68
CA PRO A 420 9.82 -87.97 -55.60
C PRO A 420 10.41 -87.61 -56.97
N VAL A 421 11.68 -87.97 -57.19
CA VAL A 421 12.26 -88.04 -58.52
C VAL A 421 11.70 -89.26 -59.23
N ASN A 422 10.66 -89.01 -60.04
CA ASN A 422 9.99 -89.98 -60.89
C ASN A 422 11.00 -90.72 -61.79
N HIS A 423 11.22 -92.01 -61.51
CA HIS A 423 11.87 -92.90 -62.47
C HIS A 423 11.24 -94.30 -62.46
N ARG A 424 10.35 -94.55 -63.44
CA ARG A 424 10.39 -95.71 -64.38
C ARG A 424 9.05 -95.92 -65.10
N THR A 425 9.11 -95.91 -66.43
CA THR A 425 8.20 -96.55 -67.38
C THR A 425 8.52 -98.08 -67.46
N PRO A 426 7.66 -99.00 -67.98
CA PRO A 426 6.86 -98.86 -69.20
C PRO A 426 5.41 -99.41 -69.21
N SER A 427 4.72 -98.94 -70.26
CA SER A 427 3.32 -99.14 -70.72
C SER A 427 2.97 -100.60 -71.13
N PRO A 428 1.68 -100.98 -71.34
CA PRO A 428 1.01 -100.65 -72.62
C PRO A 428 -0.52 -100.33 -72.61
N THR A 429 -0.91 -99.52 -73.62
CA THR A 429 -2.18 -99.46 -74.43
C THR A 429 -3.50 -98.91 -73.81
N ILE A 430 -4.01 -97.68 -74.12
CA ILE A 430 -4.73 -97.11 -75.34
C ILE A 430 -6.29 -97.31 -75.30
N PRO A 431 -7.21 -96.37 -75.71
CA PRO A 431 -7.23 -94.87 -75.75
C PRO A 431 -8.65 -94.18 -75.56
N ARG A 432 -8.71 -92.85 -75.80
CA ARG A 432 -9.84 -91.91 -76.14
C ARG A 432 -10.49 -91.15 -74.97
N ASN A 433 -10.75 -89.83 -75.02
CA ASN A 433 -10.63 -88.76 -76.03
C ASN A 433 -10.64 -87.40 -75.27
N GLY A 434 -9.89 -86.40 -75.74
CA GLY A 434 -9.97 -84.99 -75.28
C GLY A 434 -11.19 -84.23 -75.83
N PRO A 435 -11.21 -82.87 -75.88
CA PRO A 435 -10.13 -81.92 -75.57
C PRO A 435 -10.51 -80.69 -74.70
N THR A 436 -9.44 -79.98 -74.35
CA THR A 436 -9.25 -78.62 -73.84
C THR A 436 -9.93 -77.50 -74.64
N ALA A 437 -10.19 -76.36 -73.98
CA ALA A 437 -10.00 -75.02 -74.56
C ALA A 437 -9.80 -73.96 -73.47
N THR A 438 -8.76 -73.15 -73.67
CA THR A 438 -8.30 -71.99 -72.90
C THR A 438 -8.77 -70.70 -73.58
N VAL A 439 -8.64 -69.55 -72.88
CA VAL A 439 -8.20 -68.21 -73.35
C VAL A 439 -9.05 -67.02 -72.83
N THR A 440 -8.51 -66.38 -71.78
CA THR A 440 -8.04 -64.97 -71.63
C THR A 440 -8.59 -63.83 -72.52
N ALA A 441 -8.99 -62.72 -71.87
CA ALA A 441 -8.61 -61.30 -72.15
C ALA A 441 -9.35 -60.39 -71.13
N MET A 442 -8.70 -59.71 -70.17
CA MET A 442 -7.90 -58.46 -70.20
C MET A 442 -8.65 -57.15 -70.53
N ALA A 443 -8.19 -56.09 -69.84
CA ALA A 443 -8.43 -54.64 -70.00
C ALA A 443 -9.47 -54.06 -69.00
N THR A 444 -9.27 -52.93 -68.29
CA THR A 444 -8.31 -51.82 -68.44
C THR A 444 -8.48 -50.80 -67.29
N THR A 445 -7.35 -50.35 -66.71
CA THR A 445 -6.91 -48.95 -66.41
C THR A 445 -7.78 -47.98 -65.56
N LEU A 446 -7.27 -47.52 -64.38
CA LEU A 446 -6.53 -46.26 -64.08
C LEU A 446 -7.46 -45.07 -63.67
N PRO A 447 -6.97 -43.95 -63.08
CA PRO A 447 -6.61 -43.80 -61.67
C PRO A 447 -7.15 -42.47 -61.07
N VAL A 448 -6.80 -42.21 -59.80
CA VAL A 448 -6.22 -40.98 -59.18
C VAL A 448 -6.56 -41.03 -57.70
#